data_AF-K2R4G2-F1
#
_entry.id   AF-K2R4G2-F1
#
_cell.length_a   1.000
_cell.length_b   1.000
_cell.length_c   1.000
_cell.angle_alpha   90.00
_cell.angle_beta   90.00
_cell.angle_gamma   90.00
#
_symmetry.space_group_name_H-M   'P 1'
#
loop_
_entity.id
_entity.type
_entity.pdbx_description
1 polymer ?
#
loop_
_entity_poly.entity_id
_entity_poly.type
_entity_poly.pdbx_seq_one_letter_code
_entity_poly.pdbx_strand_id
1 'polypeptide(L)'
;MESNSYYPRPDLVLLWVIPSVIAVACHQFIFRRVELDEKAAALVLIFLVACIAFLVLNIALHSASFLCSLYRLAVATTSFATTSTISILVYRASFHRLNRFPGPFLARLTKLYAFKQSQSLQYYKELEDMHRKLLELGE
;
A
#
# COMPACT_ATOMS: atom_id res chain seq x y z
N MET A 1 19.21 -39.40 -9.57
CA MET A 1 18.18 -38.86 -8.66
C MET A 1 18.72 -37.57 -8.07
N GLU A 2 18.63 -36.48 -8.84
CA GLU A 2 18.93 -35.15 -8.35
C GLU A 2 17.75 -34.69 -7.52
N SER A 3 17.91 -34.65 -6.20
CA SER A 3 16.94 -34.01 -5.33
C SER A 3 16.90 -32.52 -5.70
N ASN A 4 15.86 -32.14 -6.43
CA ASN A 4 15.49 -30.76 -6.71
C ASN A 4 15.19 -30.08 -5.37
N SER A 5 16.25 -29.55 -4.74
CA SER A 5 16.17 -28.84 -3.48
C SER A 5 15.52 -27.48 -3.78
N TYR A 6 14.19 -27.42 -3.60
CA TYR A 6 13.35 -26.22 -3.61
C TYR A 6 13.69 -25.27 -2.45
N TYR A 7 14.96 -25.10 -2.11
CA TYR A 7 15.38 -24.03 -1.22
C TYR A 7 15.50 -22.77 -2.08
N PRO A 8 14.60 -21.78 -1.92
CA PRO A 8 14.78 -20.52 -2.60
C PRO A 8 16.13 -19.96 -2.18
N ARG A 9 16.93 -19.53 -3.16
CA ARG A 9 18.23 -18.92 -2.87
C ARG A 9 18.00 -17.77 -1.87
N PRO A 10 18.81 -17.68 -0.79
CA PRO A 10 18.52 -16.79 0.33
C PRO A 10 18.45 -15.31 -0.08
N ASP A 11 19.17 -14.92 -1.13
CA ASP A 11 19.14 -13.58 -1.74
C ASP A 11 17.78 -13.20 -2.31
N LEU A 12 17.03 -14.17 -2.86
CA LEU A 12 15.69 -13.93 -3.37
C LEU A 12 14.69 -13.77 -2.22
N VAL A 13 14.76 -14.62 -1.20
CA VAL A 13 13.87 -14.53 -0.03
C VAL A 13 14.02 -13.17 0.65
N LEU A 14 15.26 -12.73 0.85
CA LEU A 14 15.56 -11.42 1.46
C LEU A 14 14.99 -10.26 0.64
N LEU A 15 15.00 -10.38 -0.69
CA LEU A 15 14.45 -9.36 -1.60
C LEU A 15 12.93 -9.18 -1.43
N TRP A 16 12.19 -10.21 -1.01
CA TRP A 16 10.77 -10.11 -0.73
C TRP A 16 10.51 -9.63 0.70
N VAL A 17 11.20 -10.22 1.68
CA VAL A 17 10.94 -10.02 3.11
C VAL A 17 11.34 -8.61 3.57
N ILE A 18 12.52 -8.12 3.16
CA ILE A 18 13.02 -6.81 3.63
C ILE A 18 12.06 -5.68 3.21
N PRO A 19 11.66 -5.54 1.93
CA PRO A 19 10.71 -4.51 1.52
C PRO A 19 9.35 -4.66 2.20
N SER A 20 8.87 -5.88 2.44
CA SER A 20 7.62 -6.10 3.18
C SER A 20 7.70 -5.58 4.61
N VAL A 21 8.77 -5.88 5.34
CA VAL A 21 8.94 -5.39 6.73
C VAL A 21 9.03 -3.88 6.76
N ILE A 22 9.79 -3.28 5.84
CA ILE A 22 9.88 -1.82 5.71
C ILE A 22 8.51 -1.21 5.39
N ALA A 23 7.72 -1.84 4.50
CA ALA A 23 6.38 -1.37 4.14
C ALA A 23 5.45 -1.33 5.37
N VAL A 24 5.45 -2.39 6.19
CA VAL A 24 4.65 -2.45 7.42
C VAL A 24 5.12 -1.40 8.42
N ALA A 25 6.43 -1.24 8.60
CA ALA A 25 6.98 -0.20 9.49
C ALA A 25 6.59 1.21 9.02
N CYS A 26 6.77 1.52 7.74
CA CYS A 26 6.36 2.79 7.14
C CYS A 26 4.86 3.05 7.35
N HIS A 27 4.01 2.03 7.21
CA HIS A 27 2.59 2.18 7.47
C HIS A 27 2.28 2.55 8.93
N GLN A 28 2.87 1.83 9.88
CA GLN A 28 2.60 2.04 11.31
C GLN A 28 3.17 3.37 11.84
N PHE A 29 4.37 3.75 11.41
CA PHE A 29 5.08 4.92 11.95
C PHE A 29 4.75 6.21 11.19
N ILE A 30 4.69 6.16 9.86
CA ILE A 30 4.56 7.35 9.01
C ILE A 30 3.11 7.50 8.56
N PHE A 31 2.55 6.50 7.88
CA PHE A 31 1.24 6.65 7.22
C PHE A 31 0.06 6.80 8.17
N ARG A 32 0.18 6.31 9.41
CA ARG A 32 -0.82 6.52 10.46
C ARG A 32 -0.74 7.88 11.16
N ARG A 33 0.43 8.51 11.20
CA ARG A 33 0.68 9.72 12.02
C ARG A 33 0.74 11.00 11.19
N VAL A 34 1.11 10.90 9.92
CA VAL A 34 1.30 12.05 9.04
C VAL A 34 0.14 12.13 8.06
N GLU A 35 -0.44 13.31 7.90
CA GLU A 35 -1.39 13.61 6.83
C GLU A 35 -0.65 13.61 5.49
N LEU A 36 -0.63 12.46 4.82
CA LEU A 36 0.11 12.28 3.58
C LEU A 36 -0.48 13.07 2.41
N ASP A 37 -1.72 13.56 2.52
CA ASP A 37 -2.40 14.29 1.46
C ASP A 37 -1.62 15.57 1.07
N GLU A 38 -0.99 16.25 2.03
CA GLU A 38 -0.15 17.44 1.75
C GLU A 38 1.29 17.10 1.34
N LYS A 39 1.78 15.91 1.70
CA LYS A 39 3.19 15.50 1.49
C LYS A 39 3.34 14.39 0.45
N ALA A 40 2.29 14.08 -0.31
CA ALA A 40 2.27 13.01 -1.30
C ALA A 40 3.40 13.15 -2.33
N ALA A 41 3.63 14.37 -2.84
CA ALA A 41 4.72 14.64 -3.77
C ALA A 41 6.11 14.35 -3.17
N ALA A 42 6.32 14.73 -1.91
CA ALA A 42 7.57 14.45 -1.21
C ALA A 42 7.80 12.94 -1.01
N LEU A 43 6.74 12.19 -0.70
CA LEU A 43 6.82 10.73 -0.58
C LEU A 43 7.15 10.05 -1.91
N VAL A 44 6.55 10.52 -3.02
CA VAL A 44 6.87 10.03 -4.36
C VAL A 44 8.34 10.32 -4.70
N LEU A 45 8.84 11.53 -4.38
CA LEU A 45 10.25 11.87 -4.58
C LEU A 45 11.16 10.95 -3.77
N ILE A 46 10.91 10.77 -2.47
CA ILE A 46 11.68 9.88 -1.59
C ILE A 46 11.68 8.45 -2.15
N PHE A 47 10.54 7.97 -2.63
CA PHE A 47 10.42 6.64 -3.22
C PHE A 47 11.26 6.51 -4.51
N LEU A 48 11.22 7.51 -5.40
CA LEU A 48 12.05 7.53 -6.62
C LEU A 48 13.55 7.54 -6.28
N VAL A 49 13.96 8.37 -5.30
CA VAL A 49 15.34 8.41 -4.83
C VAL A 49 15.75 7.05 -4.26
N ALA A 50 14.90 6.39 -3.48
CA ALA A 50 15.16 5.05 -2.95
C ALA A 50 15.32 4.00 -4.07
N CYS A 51 14.50 4.05 -5.11
CA CYS A 51 14.62 3.17 -6.28
C CYS A 51 15.95 3.37 -7.02
N ILE A 52 16.37 4.62 -7.24
CA ILE A 52 17.65 4.95 -7.88
C ILE A 52 18.81 4.47 -6.99
N ALA A 53 18.77 4.77 -5.69
CA ALA A 53 19.79 4.35 -4.73
C ALA A 53 19.92 2.82 -4.68
N PHE A 54 18.80 2.09 -4.68
CA PHE A 54 18.80 0.64 -4.75
C PHE A 54 19.48 0.14 -6.03
N LEU A 55 19.15 0.72 -7.19
CA LEU A 55 19.72 0.33 -8.48
C LEU A 55 21.24 0.55 -8.51
N VAL A 56 21.70 1.73 -8.07
CA VAL A 56 23.13 2.08 -8.01
C VAL A 56 23.88 1.14 -7.07
N LEU A 57 23.34 0.90 -5.87
CA LEU A 57 23.96 0.02 -4.88
C LEU A 57 24.00 -1.44 -5.36
N ASN A 58 22.97 -1.90 -6.08
CA ASN A 58 22.92 -3.25 -6.63
C ASN A 58 24.05 -3.47 -7.65
N ILE A 59 24.19 -2.54 -8.59
CA ILE A 59 25.20 -2.58 -9.65
C ILE A 59 26.60 -2.45 -9.03
N ALA A 60 26.80 -1.49 -8.12
CA ALA A 60 28.10 -1.22 -7.52
C ALA A 60 28.62 -2.34 -6.62
N LEU A 61 27.76 -2.99 -5.82
CA LEU A 61 28.19 -4.01 -4.86
C LEU A 61 28.23 -5.43 -5.44
N HIS A 62 27.36 -5.75 -6.40
CA HIS A 62 27.22 -7.13 -6.90
C HIS A 62 27.74 -7.30 -8.33
N SER A 63 28.29 -6.23 -8.94
CA SER A 63 28.68 -6.21 -10.35
C SER A 63 27.57 -6.73 -11.27
N ALA A 64 26.32 -6.54 -10.85
CA ALA A 64 25.16 -7.13 -11.49
C ALA A 64 24.86 -6.41 -12.80
N SER A 65 24.47 -7.16 -13.82
CA SER A 65 23.97 -6.58 -15.07
C SER A 65 22.79 -5.63 -14.78
N PHE A 66 22.69 -4.56 -15.56
CA PHE A 66 21.63 -3.56 -15.45
C PHE A 66 20.23 -4.21 -15.49
N LEU A 67 20.02 -5.18 -16.39
CA LEU A 67 18.75 -5.90 -16.51
C LEU A 67 18.43 -6.74 -15.28
N CYS A 68 19.44 -7.38 -14.68
CA CYS A 68 19.27 -8.15 -13.45
C CYS A 68 18.91 -7.24 -12.28
N SER A 69 19.58 -6.08 -12.15
CA SER A 69 19.30 -5.09 -11.13
C SER A 69 17.89 -4.49 -11.26
N LEU A 70 17.44 -4.25 -12.50
CA LEU A 70 16.07 -3.78 -12.78
C LEU A 70 15.01 -4.82 -12.40
N TYR A 71 15.25 -6.09 -12.73
CA TYR A 71 14.36 -7.18 -12.30
C TYR A 71 14.25 -7.26 -10.77
N ARG A 72 15.38 -7.18 -10.07
CA ARG A 72 15.40 -7.19 -8.60
C ARG A 72 14.67 -5.99 -8.01
N LEU A 73 14.85 -4.81 -8.60
CA LEU A 73 14.13 -3.60 -8.20
C LEU A 73 12.62 -3.76 -8.42
N ALA A 74 12.19 -4.34 -9.55
CA ALA A 74 10.78 -4.58 -9.83
C ALA A 74 10.15 -5.52 -8.80
N VAL A 75 10.83 -6.62 -8.45
CA VAL A 75 10.39 -7.56 -7.40
C VAL A 75 10.30 -6.89 -6.03
N ALA A 76 11.34 -6.13 -5.63
CA ALA A 76 11.32 -5.42 -4.35
C ALA A 76 10.19 -4.37 -4.28
N THR A 77 9.98 -3.65 -5.39
CA THR A 77 8.94 -2.62 -5.51
C THR A 77 7.54 -3.21 -5.44
N THR A 78 7.27 -4.32 -6.14
CA THR A 78 5.97 -4.99 -6.10
C THR A 78 5.69 -5.58 -4.72
N SER A 79 6.70 -6.17 -4.07
CA SER A 79 6.58 -6.66 -2.68
C SER A 79 6.24 -5.52 -1.72
N PHE A 80 6.97 -4.40 -1.80
CA PHE A 80 6.71 -3.22 -0.97
C PHE A 80 5.31 -2.65 -1.22
N ALA A 81 4.92 -2.46 -2.48
CA ALA A 81 3.64 -1.88 -2.85
C ALA A 81 2.47 -2.75 -2.39
N THR A 82 2.51 -4.05 -2.67
CA THR A 82 1.46 -5.00 -2.26
C THR A 82 1.34 -5.07 -0.74
N THR A 83 2.45 -5.19 -0.02
CA THR A 83 2.45 -5.25 1.44
C THR A 83 1.91 -3.95 2.05
N SER A 84 2.33 -2.79 1.54
CA SER A 84 1.85 -1.48 1.99
C SER A 84 0.34 -1.33 1.75
N THR A 85 -0.14 -1.68 0.55
CA THR A 85 -1.57 -1.65 0.23
C THR A 85 -2.37 -2.55 1.15
N ILE A 86 -1.96 -3.81 1.34
CA ILE A 86 -2.65 -4.74 2.23
C ILE A 86 -2.66 -4.21 3.66
N SER A 87 -1.52 -3.72 4.16
CA SER A 87 -1.43 -3.17 5.51
C SER A 87 -2.39 -1.99 5.72
N ILE A 88 -2.48 -1.08 4.75
CA ILE A 88 -3.41 0.06 4.78
C ILE A 88 -4.87 -0.41 4.74
N LEU A 89 -5.19 -1.35 3.86
CA LEU A 89 -6.55 -1.88 3.71
C LEU A 89 -7.02 -2.61 4.98
N VAL A 90 -6.17 -3.44 5.58
CA VAL A 90 -6.47 -4.13 6.84
C VAL A 90 -6.71 -3.14 7.96
N TYR A 91 -5.88 -2.10 8.08
CA TYR A 91 -6.09 -1.02 9.06
C TYR A 91 -7.42 -0.28 8.82
N ARG A 92 -7.71 0.07 7.57
CA ARG A 92 -8.95 0.77 7.19
C ARG A 92 -10.21 -0.06 7.42
N ALA A 93 -10.18 -1.34 7.06
CA ALA A 93 -11.32 -2.23 7.21
C ALA A 93 -11.63 -2.53 8.68
N SER A 94 -10.61 -2.78 9.49
CA SER A 94 -10.79 -3.36 10.83
C SER A 94 -10.66 -2.33 11.96
N PHE A 95 -9.78 -1.34 11.82
CA PHE A 95 -9.36 -0.46 12.93
C PHE A 95 -9.72 1.01 12.71
N HIS A 96 -10.24 1.39 11.54
CA HIS A 96 -10.63 2.77 11.29
C HIS A 96 -12.05 3.06 11.77
N ARG A 97 -12.24 4.23 12.40
CA ARG A 97 -13.50 4.71 12.99
C ARG A 97 -14.69 4.68 12.01
N LEU A 98 -14.42 4.73 10.71
CA LEU A 98 -15.42 4.60 9.64
C LEU A 98 -16.04 3.19 9.53
N ASN A 99 -15.51 2.15 10.19
CA ASN A 99 -16.16 0.83 10.19
C ASN A 99 -17.49 0.82 10.98
N ARG A 100 -17.74 1.82 11.83
CA ARG A 100 -19.03 2.01 12.49
C ARG A 100 -20.07 2.73 11.62
N PHE A 101 -19.65 3.33 10.50
CA PHE A 101 -20.59 3.96 9.58
C PHE A 101 -21.21 2.90 8.66
N PRO A 102 -22.54 2.89 8.46
CA PRO A 102 -23.25 1.86 7.70
C PRO A 102 -23.06 1.98 6.18
N GLY A 103 -21.82 2.08 5.68
CA GLY A 103 -21.50 2.23 4.25
C GLY A 103 -21.08 0.92 3.56
N PRO A 104 -21.18 0.85 2.21
CA PRO A 104 -20.70 -0.28 1.42
C PRO A 104 -19.19 -0.51 1.62
N PHE A 105 -18.74 -1.76 1.58
CA PHE A 105 -17.37 -2.14 1.93
C PHE A 105 -16.30 -1.42 1.08
N LEU A 106 -16.58 -1.17 -0.19
CA LEU A 106 -15.70 -0.42 -1.09
C LEU A 106 -15.51 1.05 -0.68
N ALA A 107 -16.54 1.67 -0.08
CA ALA A 107 -16.46 3.02 0.48
C ALA A 107 -15.56 3.08 1.74
N ARG A 108 -15.45 1.97 2.48
CA ARG A 108 -14.57 1.85 3.65
C ARG A 108 -13.10 1.68 3.28
N LEU A 109 -12.83 1.02 2.15
CA LEU A 109 -11.47 0.71 1.71
C LEU A 109 -10.80 1.86 0.96
N THR A 110 -11.51 2.51 0.04
CA THR A 110 -10.89 3.47 -0.89
C THR A 110 -11.77 4.69 -1.16
N LYS A 111 -11.14 5.86 -1.37
CA LYS A 111 -11.82 7.07 -1.86
C LYS A 111 -12.30 6.91 -3.33
N LEU A 112 -11.90 5.84 -4.03
CA LEU A 112 -12.29 5.57 -5.42
C LEU A 112 -13.80 5.31 -5.56
N TYR A 113 -14.42 4.71 -4.55
CA TYR A 113 -15.88 4.54 -4.54
C TYR A 113 -16.59 5.90 -4.55
N ALA A 114 -16.17 6.83 -3.68
CA ALA A 114 -16.71 8.18 -3.64
C ALA A 114 -16.45 8.95 -4.94
N PHE A 115 -15.26 8.79 -5.55
CA PHE A 115 -14.95 9.40 -6.84
C PHE A 115 -15.84 8.89 -7.99
N LYS A 116 -16.06 7.57 -8.07
CA LYS A 116 -16.98 6.98 -9.06
C LYS A 116 -18.42 7.48 -8.85
N GLN A 117 -18.84 7.64 -7.60
CA GLN A 117 -20.17 8.12 -7.25
C GLN A 117 -20.33 9.64 -7.39
N SER A 118 -19.25 10.42 -7.28
CA SER A 118 -19.29 11.85 -7.59
C SER A 118 -19.45 12.11 -9.09
N GLN A 119 -18.92 11.22 -9.95
CA GLN A 119 -19.17 11.30 -11.39
C GLN A 119 -20.64 11.07 -11.77
N SER A 120 -21.39 10.30 -10.99
CA SER A 120 -22.84 10.12 -11.18
C SER A 120 -23.70 11.22 -10.53
N LEU A 121 -23.08 12.21 -9.87
CA LEU A 121 -23.73 13.26 -9.07
C LEU A 121 -24.67 12.73 -7.96
N GLN A 122 -24.66 11.42 -7.69
CA GLN A 122 -25.55 10.79 -6.71
C GLN A 122 -24.94 10.71 -5.31
N TYR A 123 -23.69 11.14 -5.14
CA TYR A 123 -22.99 11.10 -3.87
C TYR A 123 -23.74 11.84 -2.75
N TYR A 124 -24.41 12.96 -3.06
CA TYR A 124 -25.25 13.69 -2.10
C TYR A 124 -26.43 12.85 -1.56
N LYS A 125 -27.12 12.10 -2.44
CA LYS A 125 -28.27 11.26 -2.05
C LYS A 125 -27.85 10.12 -1.13
N GLU A 126 -26.73 9.48 -1.46
CA GLU A 126 -26.19 8.39 -0.63
C GLU A 126 -25.71 8.90 0.73
N LEU A 127 -25.14 10.11 0.79
CA LEU A 127 -24.82 10.79 2.05
C LEU A 127 -26.05 11.10 2.91
N GLU A 128 -27.13 11.56 2.29
CA GLU A 128 -28.39 11.87 2.98
C GLU A 128 -29.03 10.60 3.59
N ASP A 129 -29.06 9.50 2.83
CA ASP A 129 -29.55 8.20 3.32
C ASP A 129 -28.71 7.64 4.47
N MET A 130 -27.38 7.81 4.41
CA MET A 130 -26.48 7.38 5.49
C MET A 130 -26.69 8.21 6.77
N HIS A 131 -26.93 9.52 6.64
CA HIS A 131 -27.25 10.39 7.77
C HIS A 131 -28.57 9.99 8.43
N ARG A 132 -29.58 9.66 7.63
CA ARG A 132 -30.90 9.22 8.11
C ARG A 132 -30.80 7.92 8.92
N LYS A 133 -30.07 6.91 8.42
CA LYS A 133 -29.84 5.64 9.14
C LYS A 133 -29.07 5.79 10.44
N LEU A 134 -28.14 6.76 10.52
CA LEU A 134 -27.40 7.03 11.75
C LEU A 134 -28.27 7.67 12.83
N LEU A 135 -29.18 8.56 12.42
CA LEU A 135 -30.16 9.15 13.35
C LEU A 135 -31.11 8.08 13.90
N GLU A 136 -31.60 7.16 13.05
CA GLU A 136 -32.47 6.05 13.46
C GLU A 136 -31.80 5.01 14.38
N LEU A 137 -30.47 4.84 14.29
CA LEU A 137 -29.70 3.93 15.17
C LEU A 137 -29.28 4.58 16.49
N GLY A 138 -29.49 5.89 16.64
CA GLY A 138 -29.15 6.66 17.83
C GLY A 138 -30.33 6.88 18.80
N GLU A 139 -31.56 6.56 18.38
CA GLU A 139 -32.76 6.45 19.24
C GLU A 139 -32.96 5.03 19.75
#